data_AF-A0A8T4LI51-F1
#
_entry.id   AF-A0A8T4LI51-F1
#
_cell.length_a   1.000
_cell.length_b   1.000
_cell.length_c   1.000
_cell.angle_alpha   90.00
_cell.angle_beta   90.00
_cell.angle_gamma   90.00
#
_symmetry.space_group_name_H-M   'P 1'
#
loop_
_entity.id
_entity.type
_entity.pdbx_description
1 polymer ?
#
loop_
_entity_poly.entity_id
_entity_poly.type
_entity_poly.pdbx_seq_one_letter_code
_entity_poly.pdbx_strand_id
1 'polypeptide(L)'
;MERDLIGDLDVFERTNDFWTLSRNELLLKQIEVEKRAGELTSRFNSKSKILVKSFHEITNKEVPQMGTVIFADVLEHVDNDVEFLLKARELLKYNGCVLISVPSYQFLWTKNDEVRGHKRRYSKKQLKNILEYTGYRVEKMFYWNLLSVPMILGAKILGARIPHESISESKLNNILSMYFTNIENKITVPFGSTLICVARKV
;
A
#
# COMPACT_ATOMS: atom_id res chain seq x y z
N MET A 1 -22.42 21.56 -4.07
CA MET A 1 -21.40 22.04 -3.13
C MET A 1 -20.33 20.98 -3.07
N GLU A 2 -19.40 21.12 -4.00
CA GLU A 2 -18.24 20.25 -4.18
C GLU A 2 -17.44 20.19 -2.89
N ARG A 3 -17.22 18.98 -2.38
CA ARG A 3 -16.19 18.75 -1.38
C ARG A 3 -14.89 18.64 -2.15
N ASP A 4 -14.12 19.71 -2.15
CA ASP A 4 -12.69 19.67 -2.41
C ASP A 4 -12.07 18.59 -1.49
N LEU A 5 -11.84 17.40 -2.03
CA LEU A 5 -11.20 16.25 -1.36
C LEU A 5 -9.67 16.38 -1.42
N ILE A 6 -9.18 17.59 -1.18
CA ILE A 6 -7.78 17.88 -0.82
C ILE A 6 -7.84 18.14 0.68
N GLY A 7 -7.59 17.12 1.48
CA GLY A 7 -7.74 17.15 2.93
C GLY A 7 -6.79 16.14 3.58
N ASP A 8 -5.62 16.65 3.94
CA ASP A 8 -4.46 15.99 4.52
C ASP A 8 -4.76 15.21 5.80
N LEU A 9 -4.72 13.88 5.75
CA LEU A 9 -4.34 13.09 6.93
C LEU A 9 -3.61 11.81 6.51
N ASP A 10 -2.36 12.02 6.17
CA ASP A 10 -1.37 10.99 5.99
C ASP A 10 -0.95 10.50 7.39
N VAL A 11 -1.38 9.30 7.79
CA VAL A 11 -0.99 8.73 9.10
C VAL A 11 0.39 8.15 8.97
N PHE A 12 1.39 8.82 9.56
CA PHE A 12 2.75 8.31 9.68
C PHE A 12 2.94 7.63 11.02
N GLU A 13 3.04 6.30 11.04
CA GLU A 13 3.34 5.58 12.28
C GLU A 13 4.82 5.19 12.32
N ARG A 14 5.56 5.63 13.36
CA ARG A 14 6.98 5.27 13.56
C ARG A 14 7.14 4.10 14.52
N THR A 15 7.90 3.06 14.16
CA THR A 15 8.49 2.12 15.15
C THR A 15 9.99 2.02 14.93
N ASN A 16 10.82 2.39 15.92
CA ASN A 16 12.30 2.35 15.94
C ASN A 16 13.05 2.81 14.65
N ASP A 17 12.98 2.07 13.54
CA ASP A 17 13.60 2.32 12.21
C ASP A 17 12.61 2.40 11.01
N PHE A 18 11.30 2.29 11.25
CA PHE A 18 10.23 2.14 10.24
C PHE A 18 9.26 3.29 10.31
N TRP A 19 8.73 3.70 9.15
CA TRP A 19 7.50 4.49 9.10
C TRP A 19 6.52 3.98 8.06
N THR A 20 5.24 3.95 8.43
CA THR A 20 4.14 3.58 7.54
C THR A 20 3.29 4.79 7.25
N LEU A 21 3.01 5.03 5.97
CA LEU A 21 2.03 5.98 5.48
C LEU A 21 0.82 5.22 4.97
N SER A 22 -0.31 5.41 5.63
CA SER A 22 -1.59 4.81 5.27
C SER A 22 -2.71 5.84 5.38
N ARG A 23 -3.70 5.73 4.49
CA ARG A 23 -4.95 6.51 4.54
C ARG A 23 -6.01 5.89 5.47
N ASN A 24 -5.70 4.79 6.17
CA ASN A 24 -6.68 4.04 6.96
C ASN A 24 -6.05 3.36 8.19
N GLU A 25 -6.82 3.21 9.29
CA GLU A 25 -6.43 2.50 10.53
C GLU A 25 -6.22 0.97 10.33
N LEU A 26 -6.23 0.47 9.09
CA LEU A 26 -5.98 -0.93 8.70
C LEU A 26 -4.51 -1.37 8.75
N LEU A 27 -3.66 -0.58 9.42
CA LEU A 27 -2.22 -0.77 9.55
C LEU A 27 -1.85 -2.18 10.07
N LEU A 28 -2.65 -2.72 11.01
CA LEU A 28 -2.38 -4.01 11.65
C LEU A 28 -2.57 -5.23 10.72
N LYS A 29 -3.48 -5.18 9.75
CA LYS A 29 -3.65 -6.27 8.76
C LYS A 29 -2.59 -6.21 7.66
N GLN A 30 -2.10 -5.02 7.35
CA GLN A 30 -0.99 -4.82 6.40
C GLN A 30 0.36 -5.25 7.00
N ILE A 31 0.59 -5.06 8.30
CA ILE A 31 1.75 -5.60 9.02
C ILE A 31 1.90 -7.13 8.87
N GLU A 32 0.80 -7.87 8.70
CA GLU A 32 0.87 -9.33 8.45
C GLU A 32 1.30 -9.68 7.01
N VAL A 33 1.00 -8.81 6.04
CA VAL A 33 1.52 -8.89 4.67
C VAL A 33 3.01 -8.49 4.63
N GLU A 34 3.44 -7.56 5.50
CA GLU A 34 4.83 -7.13 5.66
C GLU A 34 5.74 -8.25 6.21
N LYS A 35 5.21 -9.16 7.06
CA LYS A 35 5.92 -10.39 7.52
C LYS A 35 6.42 -11.26 6.37
N ARG A 36 5.76 -11.18 5.21
CA ARG A 36 6.06 -11.97 3.99
C ARG A 36 7.06 -11.28 3.05
N ALA A 37 7.21 -9.96 3.18
CA ALA A 37 8.11 -9.17 2.36
C ALA A 37 9.59 -9.34 2.78
N GLY A 38 9.84 -9.76 4.02
CA GLY A 38 11.15 -10.07 4.61
C GLY A 38 11.06 -9.99 6.14
N GLU A 39 12.13 -10.32 6.88
CA GLU A 39 12.24 -10.35 8.35
C GLU A 39 11.95 -9.01 9.09
N LEU A 40 11.40 -8.01 8.40
CA LEU A 40 11.25 -6.61 8.83
C LEU A 40 10.22 -6.40 9.95
N THR A 41 9.37 -7.40 10.23
CA THR A 41 8.29 -7.30 11.23
C THR A 41 8.65 -7.78 12.63
N SER A 42 9.82 -8.39 12.82
CA SER A 42 10.32 -8.74 14.17
C SER A 42 10.57 -7.52 15.06
N ARG A 43 10.57 -6.30 14.47
CA ARG A 43 10.93 -5.04 15.10
C ARG A 43 9.77 -4.06 15.36
N PHE A 44 8.54 -4.40 14.96
CA PHE A 44 7.36 -3.59 15.30
C PHE A 44 7.08 -3.74 16.80
N ASN A 45 7.46 -2.73 17.58
CA ASN A 45 7.20 -2.65 19.01
C ASN A 45 6.14 -1.57 19.26
N SER A 46 5.20 -1.83 20.16
CA SER A 46 3.94 -1.08 20.38
C SER A 46 4.09 0.36 20.89
N LYS A 47 5.30 0.92 20.92
CA LYS A 47 5.56 2.32 21.23
C LYS A 47 5.81 3.08 19.94
N SER A 48 4.74 3.30 19.18
CA SER A 48 4.82 4.12 17.99
C SER A 48 4.54 5.59 18.28
N LYS A 49 5.27 6.47 17.60
CA LYS A 49 4.94 7.90 17.57
C LYS A 49 4.23 8.16 16.25
N ILE A 50 2.96 8.55 16.32
CA ILE A 50 2.19 8.96 15.15
C ILE A 50 2.55 10.40 14.82
N LEU A 51 3.02 10.64 13.60
CA LEU A 51 3.17 11.97 13.04
C LEU A 51 2.01 12.20 12.08
N VAL A 52 1.25 13.26 12.30
CA VAL A 52 0.17 13.66 11.42
C VAL A 52 0.64 14.92 10.70
N LYS A 53 1.11 14.75 9.47
CA LYS A 53 1.57 15.84 8.59
C LYS A 53 1.35 15.43 7.14
N SER A 54 1.21 16.41 6.25
CA SER A 54 1.24 16.14 4.82
C SER A 54 2.61 15.58 4.44
N PHE A 55 2.67 14.51 3.64
CA PHE A 55 3.95 13.96 3.19
C PHE A 55 4.85 15.02 2.53
N HIS A 56 4.25 16.01 1.85
CA HIS A 56 4.94 17.12 1.19
C HIS A 56 5.61 18.12 2.15
N GLU A 57 5.27 18.08 3.44
CA GLU A 57 5.87 18.94 4.46
C GLU A 57 7.01 18.25 5.22
N ILE A 58 7.07 16.91 5.20
CA ILE A 58 8.09 16.16 5.93
C ILE A 58 9.46 16.40 5.30
N THR A 59 10.45 16.72 6.14
CA THR A 59 11.84 16.88 5.72
C THR A 59 12.77 16.09 6.64
N ASN A 60 13.98 15.82 6.15
CA ASN A 60 15.05 15.16 6.92
C ASN A 60 15.51 15.94 8.17
N LYS A 61 15.07 17.20 8.33
CA LYS A 61 15.32 18.00 9.53
C LYS A 61 14.40 17.61 10.68
N GLU A 62 13.20 17.12 10.37
CA GLU A 62 12.17 16.77 11.35
C GLU A 62 12.15 15.28 11.66
N VAL A 63 12.52 14.46 10.67
CA VAL A 63 12.56 13.01 10.77
C VAL A 63 13.96 12.52 10.39
N PRO A 64 14.63 11.71 11.23
CA PRO A 64 15.91 11.13 10.84
C PRO A 64 15.71 10.22 9.63
N GLN A 65 16.72 10.11 8.78
CA GLN A 65 16.69 9.16 7.66
C GLN A 65 16.35 7.75 8.16
N MET A 66 15.56 7.04 7.38
CA MET A 66 14.89 5.81 7.76
C MET A 66 15.49 4.59 7.08
N GLY A 67 15.46 3.44 7.75
CA GLY A 67 15.83 2.17 7.15
C GLY A 67 14.75 1.65 6.20
N THR A 68 13.47 1.89 6.52
CA THR A 68 12.34 1.46 5.70
C THR A 68 11.19 2.48 5.75
N VAL A 69 10.62 2.78 4.57
CA VAL A 69 9.36 3.54 4.41
C VAL A 69 8.30 2.59 3.83
N ILE A 70 7.06 2.69 4.29
CA ILE A 70 5.94 1.89 3.78
C ILE A 70 4.85 2.82 3.24
N PHE A 71 4.42 2.58 2.01
CA PHE A 71 3.30 3.25 1.34
C PHE A 71 2.20 2.23 1.06
N ALA A 72 1.13 2.27 1.83
CA ALA A 72 0.05 1.31 1.72
C ALA A 72 -1.24 1.98 1.23
N ASP A 73 -1.61 1.70 -0.02
CA ASP A 73 -2.77 2.30 -0.69
C ASP A 73 -2.69 3.85 -0.70
N VAL A 74 -1.50 4.36 -1.03
CA VAL A 74 -1.18 5.79 -1.09
C VAL A 74 -0.91 6.25 -2.52
N LEU A 75 -0.03 5.55 -3.23
CA LEU A 75 0.56 6.01 -4.49
C LEU A 75 -0.49 6.16 -5.61
N GLU A 76 -1.61 5.45 -5.53
CA GLU A 76 -2.74 5.58 -6.44
C GLU A 76 -3.51 6.89 -6.28
N HIS A 77 -3.34 7.60 -5.17
CA HIS A 77 -3.98 8.88 -4.89
C HIS A 77 -3.07 10.08 -5.16
N VAL A 78 -1.80 9.84 -5.46
CA VAL A 78 -0.82 10.88 -5.75
C VAL A 78 -0.94 11.31 -7.21
N ASP A 79 -0.95 12.63 -7.46
CA ASP A 79 -0.97 13.18 -8.82
C ASP A 79 0.36 12.94 -9.55
N ASN A 80 1.47 13.34 -8.93
CA ASN A 80 2.83 13.17 -9.43
C ASN A 80 3.57 12.09 -8.63
N ASP A 81 3.40 10.84 -9.04
CA ASP A 81 4.02 9.67 -8.41
C ASP A 81 5.56 9.68 -8.51
N VAL A 82 6.12 10.30 -9.56
CA VAL A 82 7.57 10.49 -9.72
C VAL A 82 8.13 11.40 -8.62
N GLU A 83 7.56 12.60 -8.48
CA GLU A 83 8.00 13.57 -7.46
C GLU A 83 7.85 13.02 -6.05
N PHE A 84 6.73 12.33 -5.80
CA PHE A 84 6.49 11.66 -4.52
C PHE A 84 7.57 10.61 -4.20
N LEU A 85 7.94 9.76 -5.17
CA LEU A 85 8.97 8.74 -4.97
C LEU A 85 10.37 9.35 -4.84
N LEU A 86 10.69 10.41 -5.57
CA LEU A 86 11.95 11.15 -5.37
C LEU A 86 12.03 11.72 -3.96
N LYS A 87 10.93 12.30 -3.45
CA LYS A 87 10.87 12.78 -2.08
C LYS A 87 10.99 11.65 -1.06
N ALA A 88 10.30 10.53 -1.27
CA ALA A 88 10.39 9.35 -0.41
C ALA A 88 11.84 8.85 -0.29
N ARG A 89 12.60 8.97 -1.38
CA ARG A 89 14.00 8.58 -1.44
C ARG A 89 14.86 9.47 -0.53
N GLU A 90 14.53 10.73 -0.34
CA GLU A 90 15.26 11.63 0.57
C GLU A 90 15.14 11.18 2.03
N LEU A 91 13.98 10.62 2.41
CA LEU A 91 13.70 10.11 3.75
C LEU A 91 14.45 8.82 4.05
N LEU A 92 14.95 8.10 3.03
CA LEU A 92 15.65 6.82 3.22
C LEU A 92 17.15 7.01 3.43
N LYS A 93 17.71 6.24 4.37
CA LYS A 93 19.17 6.01 4.50
C LYS A 93 19.70 5.38 3.20
N TYR A 94 21.01 5.45 2.99
CA TYR A 94 21.66 4.62 1.96
C TYR A 94 21.29 3.14 2.18
N ASN A 95 20.99 2.42 1.09
CA ASN A 95 20.45 1.06 1.12
C ASN A 95 19.11 0.89 1.86
N GLY A 96 18.40 1.97 2.21
CA GLY A 96 17.06 1.89 2.78
C GLY A 96 16.04 1.34 1.79
N CYS A 97 14.95 0.76 2.30
CA CYS A 97 13.91 0.13 1.49
C CYS A 97 12.60 0.91 1.49
N VAL A 98 11.87 0.84 0.39
CA VAL A 98 10.46 1.22 0.32
C VAL A 98 9.61 -0.04 0.09
N LEU A 99 8.55 -0.19 0.87
CA LEU A 99 7.50 -1.17 0.65
C LEU A 99 6.27 -0.44 0.12
N ILE A 100 5.71 -0.89 -0.99
CA ILE A 100 4.57 -0.25 -1.64
C ILE A 100 3.49 -1.31 -1.86
N SER A 101 2.25 -1.02 -1.45
CA SER A 101 1.06 -1.71 -1.92
C SER A 101 0.16 -0.74 -2.68
N VAL A 102 -0.29 -1.17 -3.85
CA VAL A 102 -1.19 -0.41 -4.72
C VAL A 102 -2.22 -1.33 -5.36
N PRO A 103 -3.41 -0.83 -5.75
CA PRO A 103 -4.35 -1.60 -6.53
C PRO A 103 -3.75 -1.92 -7.90
N SER A 104 -3.88 -3.17 -8.31
CA SER A 104 -3.33 -3.68 -9.56
C SER A 104 -4.34 -3.58 -10.70
N TYR A 105 -3.81 -3.53 -11.91
CA TYR A 105 -4.52 -3.65 -13.20
C TYR A 105 -5.62 -2.62 -13.45
N GLN A 106 -5.38 -1.73 -14.42
CA GLN A 106 -6.37 -0.72 -14.82
C GLN A 106 -7.71 -1.31 -15.29
N PHE A 107 -7.73 -2.52 -15.84
CA PHE A 107 -9.00 -3.15 -16.26
C PHE A 107 -9.91 -3.52 -15.07
N LEU A 108 -9.37 -3.66 -13.86
CA LEU A 108 -10.14 -3.86 -12.63
C LEU A 108 -10.73 -2.57 -12.06
N TRP A 109 -10.54 -1.43 -12.74
CA TRP A 109 -11.13 -0.15 -12.34
C TRP A 109 -12.66 -0.21 -12.29
N THR A 110 -13.22 0.35 -11.23
CA THR A 110 -14.66 0.44 -10.95
C THR A 110 -15.04 1.81 -10.40
N LYS A 111 -16.35 2.08 -10.28
CA LYS A 111 -16.87 3.27 -9.57
C LYS A 111 -16.38 3.39 -8.12
N ASN A 112 -15.98 2.28 -7.50
CA ASN A 112 -15.42 2.30 -6.15
C ASN A 112 -14.04 2.96 -6.11
N ASP A 113 -13.25 2.85 -7.18
CA ASP A 113 -11.98 3.56 -7.33
C ASP A 113 -12.20 5.07 -7.39
N GLU A 114 -13.19 5.52 -8.17
CA GLU A 114 -13.57 6.93 -8.27
C GLU A 114 -14.04 7.49 -6.92
N VAL A 115 -14.90 6.75 -6.21
CA VAL A 115 -15.40 7.15 -4.88
C VAL A 115 -14.28 7.24 -3.85
N ARG A 116 -13.26 6.37 -3.95
CA ARG A 116 -12.07 6.42 -3.11
C ARG A 116 -11.11 7.54 -3.52
N GLY A 117 -11.31 8.19 -4.66
CA GLY A 117 -10.39 9.18 -5.20
C GLY A 117 -9.08 8.55 -5.69
N HIS A 118 -9.13 7.30 -6.16
CA HIS A 118 -8.01 6.72 -6.92
C HIS A 118 -7.84 7.54 -8.20
N LYS A 119 -6.58 7.69 -8.62
CA LYS A 119 -6.22 8.30 -9.91
C LYS A 119 -5.77 7.26 -10.92
N ARG A 120 -5.25 6.12 -10.45
CA ARG A 120 -4.69 5.05 -11.28
C ARG A 120 -4.64 3.70 -10.57
N ARG A 121 -4.56 2.61 -11.35
CA ARG A 121 -4.13 1.29 -10.88
C ARG A 121 -2.86 0.88 -11.61
N TYR A 122 -1.96 0.18 -10.93
CA TYR A 122 -0.64 -0.12 -11.48
C TYR A 122 -0.57 -1.51 -12.11
N SER A 123 0.09 -1.61 -13.26
CA SER A 123 0.69 -2.87 -13.71
C SER A 123 2.07 -3.07 -13.09
N LYS A 124 2.56 -4.32 -13.05
CA LYS A 124 3.94 -4.63 -12.64
C LYS A 124 4.96 -3.81 -13.42
N LYS A 125 4.77 -3.69 -14.74
CA LYS A 125 5.67 -2.94 -15.63
C LYS A 125 5.68 -1.46 -15.28
N GLN A 126 4.52 -0.83 -15.09
CA GLN A 126 4.43 0.59 -14.74
C GLN A 126 5.11 0.87 -13.39
N LEU A 127 4.76 0.11 -12.35
CA LEU A 127 5.34 0.32 -11.01
C LEU A 127 6.85 0.07 -10.99
N LYS A 128 7.32 -0.97 -11.69
CA LYS A 128 8.76 -1.24 -11.81
C LYS A 128 9.48 -0.08 -12.50
N ASN A 129 8.97 0.36 -13.65
CA ASN A 129 9.61 1.41 -14.44
C ASN A 129 9.72 2.73 -13.66
N ILE A 130 8.67 3.15 -12.94
CA ILE A 130 8.71 4.40 -12.19
C ILE A 130 9.65 4.31 -10.97
N LEU A 131 9.72 3.15 -10.31
CA LEU A 131 10.67 2.92 -9.23
C LEU A 131 12.12 2.98 -9.74
N GLU A 132 12.41 2.29 -10.84
CA GLU A 132 13.75 2.33 -11.45
C GLU A 132 14.12 3.74 -11.94
N TYR A 133 13.17 4.46 -12.54
CA TYR A 133 13.35 5.85 -12.96
C TYR A 133 13.65 6.80 -11.80
N THR A 134 13.07 6.54 -10.62
CA THR A 134 13.27 7.35 -9.40
C THR A 134 14.44 6.86 -8.54
N GLY A 135 15.31 6.01 -9.10
CA GLY A 135 16.55 5.56 -8.48
C GLY A 135 16.39 4.40 -7.49
N TYR A 136 15.32 3.63 -7.58
CA TYR A 136 15.15 2.41 -6.80
C TYR A 136 15.53 1.17 -7.60
N ARG A 137 16.09 0.17 -6.92
CA ARG A 137 16.22 -1.19 -7.45
C ARG A 137 15.09 -2.05 -6.89
N VAL A 138 14.23 -2.57 -7.75
CA VAL A 138 13.15 -3.48 -7.34
C VAL A 138 13.77 -4.83 -6.92
N GLU A 139 13.55 -5.24 -5.67
CA GLU A 139 14.05 -6.51 -5.13
C GLU A 139 13.00 -7.61 -5.19
N LYS A 140 11.74 -7.26 -4.90
CA LYS A 140 10.62 -8.22 -4.89
C LYS A 140 9.35 -7.55 -5.36
N MET A 141 8.57 -8.24 -6.20
CA MET A 141 7.28 -7.74 -6.66
C MET A 141 6.31 -8.90 -6.93
N PHE A 142 5.16 -8.90 -6.27
CA PHE A 142 4.19 -10.00 -6.33
C PHE A 142 2.76 -9.50 -6.16
N TYR A 143 1.80 -10.33 -6.60
CA TYR A 143 0.38 -10.04 -6.43
C TYR A 143 -0.16 -10.61 -5.13
N TRP A 144 -1.22 -9.99 -4.64
CA TRP A 144 -1.99 -10.40 -3.47
C TRP A 144 -3.48 -10.09 -3.69
N ASN A 145 -4.32 -10.70 -2.87
CA ASN A 145 -5.77 -10.62 -2.89
C ASN A 145 -6.39 -11.15 -4.21
N LEU A 146 -6.05 -12.38 -4.58
CA LEU A 146 -6.56 -13.12 -5.74
C LEU A 146 -8.08 -13.29 -5.66
N LEU A 147 -8.62 -13.61 -4.48
CA LEU A 147 -10.05 -13.88 -4.31
C LEU A 147 -10.93 -12.67 -4.64
N SER A 148 -10.43 -11.46 -4.47
CA SER A 148 -11.18 -10.25 -4.80
C SER A 148 -11.31 -9.97 -6.30
N VAL A 149 -10.46 -10.56 -7.14
CA VAL A 149 -10.47 -10.34 -8.59
C VAL A 149 -11.82 -10.72 -9.22
N PRO A 150 -12.33 -11.97 -9.04
CA PRO A 150 -13.65 -12.32 -9.55
C PRO A 150 -14.77 -11.49 -8.91
N MET A 151 -14.64 -11.09 -7.63
CA MET A 151 -15.64 -10.24 -6.96
C MET A 151 -15.72 -8.85 -7.60
N ILE A 152 -14.57 -8.22 -7.88
CA ILE A 152 -14.49 -6.92 -8.54
C ILE A 152 -15.06 -7.01 -9.96
N LEU A 153 -14.69 -8.05 -10.71
CA LEU A 153 -15.21 -8.25 -12.07
C LEU A 153 -16.73 -8.49 -12.07
N GLY A 154 -17.24 -9.32 -11.15
CA GLY A 154 -18.67 -9.55 -10.98
C GLY A 154 -19.42 -8.26 -10.66
N ALA A 155 -18.93 -7.48 -9.70
CA ALA A 155 -19.52 -6.18 -9.37
C ALA A 155 -19.50 -5.22 -10.57
N LYS A 156 -18.42 -5.20 -11.35
CA LYS A 156 -18.29 -4.40 -12.57
C LYS A 156 -19.32 -4.78 -13.64
N ILE A 157 -19.53 -6.08 -13.87
CA ILE A 157 -20.51 -6.59 -14.84
C ILE A 157 -21.94 -6.27 -14.39
N LEU A 158 -22.23 -6.42 -13.09
CA LEU A 158 -23.55 -6.18 -12.52
C LEU A 158 -23.87 -4.70 -12.31
N GLY A 159 -22.93 -3.79 -12.59
CA GLY A 159 -23.07 -2.36 -12.27
C GLY A 159 -23.24 -2.09 -10.78
N ALA A 160 -22.92 -3.07 -9.93
CA ALA A 160 -23.10 -3.02 -8.50
C ALA A 160 -21.96 -2.24 -7.85
N ARG A 161 -22.29 -1.44 -6.84
CA ARG A 161 -21.26 -0.92 -5.94
C ARG A 161 -20.86 -2.03 -4.98
N ILE A 162 -19.57 -2.24 -4.80
CA ILE A 162 -19.07 -3.11 -3.73
C ILE A 162 -19.32 -2.35 -2.43
N PRO A 163 -20.18 -2.86 -1.52
CA PRO A 163 -20.46 -2.17 -0.27
C PRO A 163 -19.15 -1.91 0.50
N HIS A 164 -18.95 -0.67 0.94
CA HIS A 164 -17.89 -0.35 1.88
C HIS A 164 -18.43 -0.56 3.29
N GLU A 165 -18.66 -1.81 3.68
CA GLU A 165 -19.03 -2.12 5.05
C GLU A 165 -18.59 -3.52 5.44
N SER A 166 -18.12 -3.58 6.69
CA SER A 166 -17.57 -4.72 7.41
C SER A 166 -18.20 -6.03 6.97
N ILE A 167 -17.39 -6.90 6.38
CA ILE A 167 -17.74 -8.31 6.22
C ILE A 167 -18.29 -8.76 7.58
N SER A 168 -19.56 -9.16 7.55
CA SER A 168 -20.36 -9.59 8.70
C SER A 168 -19.53 -10.38 9.72
N GLU A 169 -19.61 -9.97 10.98
CA GLU A 169 -18.97 -10.64 12.11
C GLU A 169 -19.50 -12.07 12.26
N SER A 170 -18.77 -13.04 11.72
CA SER A 170 -18.21 -14.16 12.49
C SER A 170 -17.75 -15.31 11.59
N LYS A 171 -18.57 -15.78 10.63
CA LYS A 171 -18.21 -16.99 9.84
C LYS A 171 -17.47 -16.71 8.54
N LEU A 172 -17.92 -15.73 7.76
CA LEU A 172 -17.25 -15.38 6.50
C LEU A 172 -15.86 -14.79 6.77
N ASN A 173 -15.73 -13.98 7.82
CA ASN A 173 -14.45 -13.47 8.31
C ASN A 173 -13.49 -14.58 8.69
N ASN A 174 -13.95 -15.63 9.37
CA ASN A 174 -13.09 -16.74 9.77
C ASN A 174 -12.61 -17.56 8.57
N ILE A 175 -13.49 -17.84 7.60
CA ILE A 175 -13.11 -18.57 6.39
C ILE A 175 -12.12 -17.75 5.55
N LEU A 176 -12.39 -16.46 5.35
CA LEU A 176 -11.49 -15.55 4.64
C LEU A 176 -10.15 -15.41 5.36
N SER A 177 -10.17 -15.26 6.68
CA SER A 177 -8.98 -15.24 7.54
C SER A 177 -8.17 -16.53 7.36
N MET A 178 -8.80 -17.70 7.48
CA MET A 178 -8.14 -18.99 7.26
C MET A 178 -7.56 -19.10 5.84
N TYR A 179 -8.25 -18.62 4.82
CA TYR A 179 -7.76 -18.59 3.44
C TYR A 179 -6.50 -17.71 3.32
N PHE A 180 -6.55 -16.48 3.81
CA PHE A 180 -5.40 -15.57 3.75
C PHE A 180 -4.22 -16.14 4.54
N THR A 181 -4.42 -16.56 5.79
CA THR A 181 -3.34 -17.08 6.66
C THR A 181 -2.75 -18.40 6.14
N ASN A 182 -3.58 -19.33 5.65
CA ASN A 182 -3.10 -20.68 5.30
C ASN A 182 -2.71 -20.86 3.84
N ILE A 183 -3.27 -20.06 2.92
CA ILE A 183 -3.09 -20.24 1.49
C ILE A 183 -2.38 -19.01 0.92
N GLU A 184 -3.09 -17.89 0.80
CA GLU A 184 -2.61 -16.78 -0.03
C GLU A 184 -1.35 -16.13 0.53
N ASN A 185 -1.17 -16.08 1.86
CA ASN A 185 0.05 -15.57 2.49
C ASN A 185 1.27 -16.50 2.29
N LYS A 186 1.05 -17.77 1.93
CA LYS A 186 2.12 -18.77 1.75
C LYS A 186 2.52 -18.99 0.29
N ILE A 187 1.67 -18.61 -0.68
CA ILE A 187 1.91 -18.86 -2.12
C ILE A 187 1.97 -17.57 -2.93
N THR A 188 2.96 -17.43 -3.82
CA THR A 188 2.95 -16.34 -4.81
C THR A 188 1.92 -16.63 -5.89
N VAL A 189 0.89 -15.80 -5.95
CA VAL A 189 -0.15 -15.92 -6.97
C VAL A 189 0.27 -15.20 -8.27
N PRO A 190 -0.05 -15.75 -9.45
CA PRO A 190 0.30 -15.14 -10.73
C PRO A 190 -0.51 -13.87 -11.03
N PHE A 191 -1.62 -13.67 -10.32
CA PHE A 191 -2.56 -12.57 -10.48
C PHE A 191 -3.20 -12.23 -9.12
N GLY A 192 -3.66 -11.00 -8.92
CA GLY A 192 -4.34 -10.53 -7.71
C GLY A 192 -4.73 -9.07 -7.86
N SER A 193 -5.66 -8.55 -7.03
CA SER A 193 -6.14 -7.16 -7.12
C SER A 193 -5.19 -6.13 -6.51
N THR A 194 -4.17 -6.59 -5.78
CA THR A 194 -3.18 -5.75 -5.10
C THR A 194 -1.80 -6.15 -5.59
N LEU A 195 -0.98 -5.16 -5.90
CA LEU A 195 0.43 -5.34 -6.26
C LEU A 195 1.28 -4.86 -5.09
N ILE A 196 2.16 -5.73 -4.61
CA ILE A 196 3.11 -5.42 -3.54
C ILE A 196 4.52 -5.39 -4.11
N CYS A 197 5.28 -4.38 -3.74
CA CYS A 197 6.65 -4.18 -4.17
C CYS A 197 7.56 -3.84 -2.99
N VAL A 198 8.76 -4.43 -2.98
CA VAL A 198 9.87 -4.00 -2.15
C VAL A 198 10.99 -3.52 -3.07
N ALA A 199 11.43 -2.29 -2.88
CA ALA A 199 12.49 -1.69 -3.67
C ALA A 199 13.51 -0.98 -2.77
N ARG A 200 14.78 -0.99 -3.16
CA ARG A 200 15.88 -0.42 -2.39
C ARG A 200 16.39 0.85 -3.02
N LYS A 201 16.72 1.85 -2.21
CA LYS A 201 17.43 3.07 -2.61
C LYS A 201 18.85 2.70 -3.06
N VAL A 202 19.17 2.95 -4.34
CA VAL A 202 20.53 2.78 -4.94
C VAL A 202 21.31 4.07 -4.88
#